data_AF-A0A523CYW2-F1
#
_entry.id   AF-A0A523CYW2-F1
#
_cell.length_a   1.000
_cell.length_b   1.000
_cell.length_c   1.000
_cell.angle_alpha   90.00
_cell.angle_beta   90.00
_cell.angle_gamma   90.00
#
_symmetry.space_group_name_H-M   'P 1'
#
loop_
_entity.id
_entity.type
_entity.pdbx_description
1 polymer ?
#
loop_
_entity_poly.entity_id
_entity_poly.type
_entity_poly.pdbx_seq_one_letter_code
_entity_poly.pdbx_strand_id
1 'polypeptide(L)'
;MLNDVSGSDFSIVALGIVMGTAAAYWPQVKALRVPLRPVGYQALMVLGILLALMGFVKEPGLLGGIAASLAILAGSLFLFVTLTSRLPEKRPSVSVGQAAPDFTAREADGKNFTLSSLKGRPVLLKFFRGYW
;
A
#
# COMPACT_ATOMS: atom_id res chain seq x y z
N MET A 1 40.37 10.24 -17.22
CA MET A 1 39.83 8.88 -17.39
C MET A 1 38.52 8.87 -16.63
N LEU A 2 37.43 9.30 -17.30
CA LEU A 2 36.10 9.24 -16.73
C LEU A 2 35.68 7.77 -16.79
N ASN A 3 35.38 7.16 -15.64
CA ASN A 3 34.86 5.80 -15.61
C ASN A 3 33.56 5.75 -16.42
N ASP A 4 33.55 5.03 -17.53
CA ASP A 4 32.33 4.80 -18.30
C ASP A 4 31.35 4.00 -17.43
N VAL A 5 30.29 4.67 -16.98
CA VAL A 5 29.24 4.03 -16.18
C VAL A 5 28.56 2.96 -17.03
N SER A 6 28.72 1.70 -16.60
CA SER A 6 28.26 0.51 -17.30
C SER A 6 26.76 0.26 -17.07
N GLY A 7 26.09 -0.48 -17.97
CA GLY A 7 24.69 -0.87 -17.77
C GLY A 7 24.48 -1.65 -16.46
N SER A 8 25.46 -2.43 -16.02
CA SER A 8 25.42 -3.13 -14.73
C SER A 8 25.37 -2.20 -13.53
N ASP A 9 26.05 -1.05 -13.57
CA ASP A 9 26.03 -0.08 -12.46
C ASP A 9 24.62 0.48 -12.27
N PHE A 10 23.95 0.84 -13.37
CA PHE A 10 22.56 1.28 -13.37
C PHE A 10 21.63 0.21 -12.79
N SER A 11 21.79 -1.05 -13.21
CA SER A 11 20.98 -2.16 -12.73
C SER A 11 21.15 -2.44 -11.25
N ILE A 12 22.38 -2.35 -10.73
CA ILE A 12 22.67 -2.57 -9.30
C ILE A 12 22.07 -1.45 -8.45
N VAL A 13 22.26 -0.19 -8.87
CA VAL A 13 21.67 0.95 -8.18
C VAL A 13 20.14 0.89 -8.21
N ALA A 14 19.55 0.54 -9.36
CA ALA A 14 18.11 0.34 -9.51
C ALA A 14 17.58 -0.70 -8.52
N LEU A 15 18.22 -1.87 -8.46
CA LEU A 15 17.82 -2.94 -7.54
C LEU A 15 17.96 -2.50 -6.09
N GLY A 16 19.05 -1.79 -5.74
CA GLY A 16 19.26 -1.22 -4.42
C GLY A 16 18.15 -0.25 -4.00
N ILE A 17 17.74 0.66 -4.89
CA ILE A 17 16.64 1.60 -4.65
C ILE A 17 15.33 0.84 -4.43
N VAL A 18 14.98 -0.10 -5.32
CA VAL A 18 13.73 -0.86 -5.25
C VAL A 18 13.67 -1.68 -3.95
N MET A 19 14.72 -2.45 -3.66
CA MET A 19 14.77 -3.30 -2.48
C MET A 19 14.84 -2.48 -1.19
N GLY A 20 15.63 -1.39 -1.17
CA GLY A 20 15.71 -0.49 -0.02
C GLY A 20 14.38 0.21 0.27
N THR A 21 13.67 0.65 -0.78
CA THR A 21 12.34 1.26 -0.66
C THR A 21 11.32 0.26 -0.12
N ALA A 22 11.32 -0.97 -0.64
CA ALA A 22 10.44 -2.03 -0.15
C ALA A 22 10.74 -2.41 1.32
N ALA A 23 12.04 -2.53 1.67
CA ALA A 23 12.49 -2.84 3.02
C ALA A 23 12.13 -1.73 4.02
N ALA A 24 12.21 -0.46 3.62
CA ALA A 24 11.79 0.68 4.45
C ALA A 24 10.26 0.75 4.64
N TYR A 25 9.50 0.33 3.62
CA TYR A 25 8.04 0.33 3.64
C TYR A 25 7.46 -0.78 4.53
N TRP A 26 8.07 -1.96 4.55
CA TRP A 26 7.54 -3.16 5.23
C TRP A 26 7.29 -2.99 6.74
N PRO A 27 8.19 -2.39 7.54
CA PRO A 27 7.92 -2.12 8.96
C PRO A 27 6.72 -1.21 9.19
N GLN A 28 6.45 -0.27 8.27
CA GLN A 28 5.30 0.65 8.39
C GLN A 28 3.98 -0.08 8.14
N VAL A 29 3.97 -1.06 7.22
CA VAL A 29 2.84 -1.96 7.01
C VAL A 29 2.54 -2.74 8.28
N LYS A 30 3.56 -3.37 8.88
CA LYS A 30 3.39 -4.13 10.13
C LYS A 30 2.95 -3.25 11.31
N ALA A 31 3.42 -2.01 11.36
CA ALA A 31 3.05 -1.06 12.39
C ALA A 31 1.71 -0.36 12.15
N LEU A 32 1.02 -0.62 11.03
CA LEU A 32 -0.21 0.07 10.60
C LEU A 32 -0.03 1.61 10.51
N ARG A 33 1.18 2.05 10.17
CA ARG A 33 1.58 3.48 10.05
C ARG A 33 1.77 3.91 8.59
N VAL A 34 1.23 3.14 7.66
CA VAL A 34 1.36 3.43 6.23
C VAL A 34 0.64 4.74 5.91
N PRO A 35 1.27 5.69 5.21
CA PRO A 35 0.58 6.88 4.76
C PRO A 35 -0.58 6.51 3.83
N LEU A 36 -1.72 7.20 3.95
CA LEU A 36 -2.91 6.97 3.10
C LEU A 36 -2.59 7.01 1.60
N ARG A 37 -1.60 7.81 1.20
CA ARG A 37 -1.07 7.89 -0.17
C ARG A 37 0.46 7.79 -0.12
N PRO A 38 1.07 6.63 -0.43
CA PRO A 38 2.51 6.41 -0.32
C PRO A 38 3.30 7.01 -1.51
N VAL A 39 3.02 8.26 -1.88
CA VAL A 39 3.54 8.90 -3.11
C VAL A 39 5.08 8.93 -3.14
N GLY A 40 5.74 9.15 -2.00
CA GLY A 40 7.21 9.14 -1.92
C GLY A 40 7.81 7.78 -2.27
N TYR A 41 7.26 6.69 -1.74
CA TYR A 41 7.70 5.33 -2.07
C TYR A 41 7.43 5.00 -3.53
N GLN A 42 6.27 5.42 -4.05
CA GLN A 42 5.91 5.22 -5.46
C GLN A 42 6.88 5.94 -6.40
N ALA A 43 7.27 7.19 -6.08
CA ALA A 43 8.25 7.94 -6.86
C ALA A 43 9.62 7.25 -6.89
N LEU A 44 10.09 6.73 -5.75
CA LEU A 44 11.34 5.97 -5.67
C LEU A 44 11.28 4.66 -6.47
N MET A 45 10.14 3.96 -6.46
CA MET A 45 9.96 2.76 -7.29
C MET A 45 10.01 3.08 -8.77
N VAL A 46 9.35 4.15 -9.22
CA VAL A 46 9.41 4.61 -10.62
C VAL A 46 10.85 4.97 -10.99
N LEU A 47 11.57 5.69 -10.14
CA LEU A 47 12.99 6.01 -10.36
C LEU A 47 13.84 4.73 -10.51
N GLY A 48 13.66 3.74 -9.64
CA GLY A 48 14.34 2.45 -9.74
C GLY A 48 14.05 1.73 -11.05
N ILE A 49 12.78 1.71 -11.49
CA ILE A 49 12.40 1.12 -12.79
C ILE A 49 13.07 1.85 -13.95
N LEU A 50 13.08 3.19 -13.96
CA LEU A 50 13.72 3.97 -15.01
C LEU A 50 15.23 3.71 -15.09
N LEU A 51 15.90 3.56 -13.95
CA LEU A 51 17.31 3.19 -13.89
C LEU A 51 17.56 1.76 -14.38
N ALA A 52 16.68 0.81 -14.06
CA ALA A 52 16.78 -0.55 -14.57
C ALA A 52 16.61 -0.61 -16.11
N LEU A 53 15.69 0.18 -16.65
CA LEU A 53 15.52 0.33 -18.10
C LEU A 53 16.77 0.94 -18.76
N MET A 54 17.37 1.97 -18.15
CA MET A 54 18.65 2.53 -18.58
C MET A 54 19.78 1.50 -18.55
N GLY A 55 19.78 0.59 -17.57
CA GLY A 55 20.70 -0.54 -17.52
C GLY A 55 20.62 -1.40 -18.77
N PHE A 56 19.42 -1.75 -19.23
CA PHE A 56 19.21 -2.51 -20.48
C PHE A 56 19.69 -1.77 -21.73
N VAL A 57 19.49 -0.45 -21.81
CA VAL A 57 19.96 0.36 -22.95
C VAL A 57 21.50 0.37 -23.03
N LYS A 58 22.20 0.22 -21.91
CA LYS A 58 23.66 0.25 -21.80
C LYS A 58 24.33 -1.13 -21.75
N GLU A 59 23.67 -2.17 -22.27
CA GLU A 59 24.20 -3.54 -22.34
C GLU A 59 24.68 -4.07 -20.97
N PRO A 60 23.75 -4.44 -20.06
CA PRO A 60 24.06 -4.64 -18.64
C PRO A 60 24.81 -5.95 -18.34
N GLY A 61 25.21 -6.70 -19.36
CA GLY A 61 25.68 -8.08 -19.22
C GLY A 61 24.62 -8.99 -18.56
N LEU A 62 25.01 -10.22 -18.23
CA LEU A 62 24.10 -11.20 -17.65
C LEU A 62 23.62 -10.78 -16.25
N LEU A 63 24.56 -10.44 -15.36
CA LEU A 63 24.26 -10.10 -13.96
C LEU A 63 23.45 -8.79 -13.86
N GLY A 64 23.82 -7.76 -14.63
CA GLY A 64 23.05 -6.53 -14.67
C GLY A 64 21.68 -6.72 -15.32
N GLY A 65 21.55 -7.61 -16.30
CA GLY A 65 20.25 -7.96 -16.89
C GLY A 65 19.31 -8.62 -15.87
N ILE A 66 19.83 -9.54 -15.05
CA ILE A 66 19.06 -10.17 -13.96
C ILE A 66 18.66 -9.11 -12.92
N ALA A 67 19.60 -8.26 -12.49
CA ALA A 67 19.33 -7.22 -11.50
C ALA A 67 18.27 -6.22 -12.00
N ALA A 68 18.37 -5.77 -13.25
CA ALA A 68 17.38 -4.88 -13.86
C ALA A 68 15.99 -5.55 -13.98
N SER A 69 15.95 -6.82 -14.38
CA SER A 69 14.70 -7.59 -14.47
C SER A 69 14.00 -7.69 -13.12
N LEU A 70 14.76 -8.00 -12.05
CA LEU A 70 14.23 -8.08 -10.69
C LEU A 70 13.75 -6.72 -10.18
N ALA A 71 14.51 -5.65 -10.46
CA ALA A 71 14.13 -4.29 -10.09
C ALA A 71 12.81 -3.87 -10.76
N ILE A 72 12.66 -4.16 -12.06
CA ILE A 72 11.42 -3.87 -12.81
C ILE A 72 10.26 -4.68 -12.25
N LEU A 73 10.44 -5.98 -12.04
CA LEU A 73 9.37 -6.86 -11.54
C LEU A 73 8.90 -6.43 -10.14
N ALA A 74 9.82 -6.24 -9.21
CA ALA A 74 9.51 -5.86 -7.83
C ALA A 74 8.91 -4.45 -7.76
N GLY A 75 9.47 -3.48 -8.48
CA GLY A 75 8.95 -2.12 -8.55
C GLY A 75 7.54 -2.08 -9.15
N SER A 76 7.31 -2.83 -10.23
CA SER A 76 6.00 -2.91 -10.90
C SER A 76 4.96 -3.56 -10.02
N LEU A 77 5.31 -4.65 -9.33
CA LEU A 77 4.42 -5.32 -8.37
C LEU A 77 4.05 -4.37 -7.22
N PHE A 78 5.02 -3.64 -6.68
CA PHE A 78 4.76 -2.64 -5.63
C PHE A 78 3.80 -1.55 -6.11
N LEU A 79 4.04 -0.99 -7.30
CA LEU A 79 3.16 0.03 -7.88
C LEU A 79 1.76 -0.53 -8.12
N PHE A 80 1.65 -1.73 -8.68
CA PHE A 80 0.37 -2.39 -8.91
C PHE A 80 -0.43 -2.52 -7.61
N VAL A 81 0.17 -3.08 -6.55
CA VAL A 81 -0.50 -3.26 -5.26
C VAL A 81 -0.90 -1.90 -4.66
N THR A 82 0.01 -0.92 -4.64
CA THR A 82 -0.26 0.36 -3.98
C THR A 82 -1.22 1.26 -4.76
N LEU A 83 -1.25 1.20 -6.09
CA LEU A 83 -2.18 1.98 -6.91
C LEU A 83 -3.60 1.41 -6.88
N THR A 84 -3.73 0.08 -6.73
CA THR A 84 -5.03 -0.62 -6.69
C THR A 84 -5.63 -0.72 -5.27
N SER A 85 -4.85 -0.50 -4.21
CA SER A 85 -5.30 -0.58 -2.81
C SER A 85 -6.21 0.57 -2.35
N ARG A 86 -6.90 1.27 -3.27
CA ARG A 86 -7.82 2.36 -2.90
C ARG A 86 -9.05 1.77 -2.20
N LEU A 87 -9.35 2.27 -1.02
CA LEU A 87 -10.63 2.00 -0.38
C LEU A 87 -11.71 2.90 -0.99
N PRO A 88 -12.93 2.39 -1.20
CA PRO A 88 -14.06 3.22 -1.60
C PRO A 88 -14.23 4.33 -0.56
N GLU A 89 -14.10 5.57 -1.00
CA GLU A 89 -14.38 6.74 -0.17
C GLU A 89 -15.90 6.89 -0.06
N LYS A 90 -16.49 6.25 0.96
CA LYS A 90 -17.89 6.49 1.30
C LYS A 90 -17.97 7.66 2.27
N ARG A 91 -18.66 8.72 1.85
CA ARG A 91 -19.06 9.79 2.76
C ARG A 91 -19.97 9.20 3.84
N PRO A 92 -19.78 9.53 5.13
CA PRO A 92 -20.70 9.13 6.18
C PRO A 92 -22.12 9.58 5.83
N SER A 93 -23.10 8.67 5.91
CA SER A 93 -24.51 8.97 5.66
C SER A 93 -25.25 9.50 6.88
N VAL A 94 -24.52 9.86 7.94
CA VAL A 94 -25.04 10.33 9.23
C VAL A 94 -24.40 11.66 9.59
N SER A 95 -25.21 12.56 10.15
CA SER A 95 -24.78 13.87 10.62
C SER A 95 -25.06 14.03 12.11
N VAL A 96 -24.30 14.87 12.81
CA VAL A 96 -24.55 15.19 14.22
C VAL A 96 -25.94 15.84 14.36
N GLY A 97 -26.71 15.40 15.36
CA GLY A 97 -28.09 15.84 15.58
C GLY A 97 -29.13 15.06 14.78
N GLN A 98 -28.73 14.27 13.78
CA GLN A 98 -29.63 13.35 13.10
C GLN A 98 -29.92 12.14 13.99
N ALA A 99 -31.17 11.66 13.98
CA ALA A 99 -31.50 10.38 14.58
C ALA A 99 -30.65 9.26 13.97
N ALA A 100 -30.05 8.43 14.82
CA ALA A 100 -29.29 7.27 14.38
C ALA A 100 -30.23 6.30 13.61
N PRO A 101 -29.84 5.82 12.41
CA PRO A 101 -30.62 4.81 11.70
C PRO A 101 -30.75 3.55 12.55
N ASP A 102 -31.97 3.01 12.64
CA ASP A 102 -32.16 1.73 13.29
C ASP A 102 -31.55 0.61 12.44
N PHE A 103 -31.03 -0.42 13.10
CA PHE A 103 -30.48 -1.60 12.44
C PHE A 103 -30.70 -2.83 13.31
N THR A 104 -30.82 -3.99 12.67
CA THR A 104 -30.82 -5.29 13.34
C THR A 104 -29.57 -6.06 12.93
N ALA A 105 -28.82 -6.56 13.90
CA ALA A 105 -27.63 -7.38 13.73
C ALA A 105 -27.77 -8.69 14.51
N ARG A 106 -26.96 -9.69 14.18
CA ARG A 106 -26.85 -10.92 14.97
C ARG A 106 -25.77 -10.74 16.04
N GLU A 107 -26.10 -11.13 17.26
CA GLU A 107 -25.16 -11.24 18.36
C GLU A 107 -24.38 -12.56 18.27
N ALA A 108 -23.35 -12.71 19.11
CA ALA A 108 -22.50 -13.90 19.14
C ALA A 108 -23.25 -15.19 19.53
N ASP A 109 -24.32 -15.07 20.33
CA ASP A 109 -25.19 -16.19 20.71
C ASP A 109 -26.30 -16.48 19.68
N GLY A 110 -26.28 -15.79 18.54
CA GLY A 110 -27.25 -15.92 17.47
C GLY A 110 -28.54 -15.14 17.69
N LYS A 111 -28.71 -14.40 18.79
CA LYS A 111 -29.90 -13.55 18.97
C LYS A 111 -29.86 -12.32 18.06
N ASN A 112 -31.04 -11.73 17.85
CA ASN A 112 -31.15 -10.47 17.13
C ASN A 112 -30.96 -9.31 18.11
N PHE A 113 -30.01 -8.43 17.81
CA PHE A 113 -29.85 -7.13 18.45
C PHE A 113 -30.43 -6.06 17.55
N THR A 114 -31.29 -5.19 18.08
CA THR A 114 -31.80 -4.02 17.37
C THR A 114 -31.44 -2.76 18.13
N LEU A 115 -30.91 -1.72 17.45
CA LEU A 115 -30.47 -0.48 18.09
C LEU A 115 -31.60 0.20 18.89
N SER A 116 -32.83 0.15 18.40
CA SER A 116 -33.99 0.70 19.11
C SER A 116 -34.27 0.08 20.48
N SER A 117 -33.71 -1.10 20.79
CA SER A 117 -33.77 -1.69 22.14
C SER A 117 -33.02 -0.87 23.21
N LEU A 118 -32.10 0.00 22.79
CA LEU A 118 -31.28 0.86 23.68
C LEU A 118 -31.80 2.31 23.77
N LYS A 119 -33.02 2.61 23.29
CA LYS A 119 -33.60 3.96 23.35
C LYS A 119 -33.58 4.53 24.77
N GLY A 120 -33.28 5.82 24.87
CA GLY A 120 -33.19 6.54 26.14
C GLY A 120 -31.84 6.41 26.86
N ARG A 121 -30.86 5.71 26.28
CA ARG A 121 -29.50 5.59 26.83
C ARG A 121 -28.48 6.16 25.84
N PRO A 122 -27.37 6.75 26.33
CA PRO A 122 -26.23 7.06 25.47
C PRO A 122 -25.59 5.75 24.98
N VAL A 123 -25.37 5.64 23.67
CA VAL A 123 -24.81 4.44 23.02
C VAL A 123 -23.61 4.83 22.17
N LEU A 124 -22.52 4.06 22.29
CA LEU A 124 -21.35 4.16 21.44
C LEU A 124 -21.36 3.01 20.43
N LEU A 125 -21.41 3.33 19.13
CA LEU A 125 -21.30 2.35 18.05
C LEU A 125 -19.86 2.30 17.55
N LYS A 126 -19.24 1.11 17.62
CA LYS A 126 -17.88 0.87 17.13
C LYS A 126 -17.91 0.00 15.88
N PHE A 127 -17.56 0.59 14.74
CA PHE A 127 -17.40 -0.12 13.46
C PHE A 127 -15.96 -0.55 13.26
N PHE A 128 -15.73 -1.79 12.81
CA PHE A 128 -14.42 -2.37 12.57
C PHE A 128 -14.50 -3.41 11.46
N ARG A 129 -13.35 -3.83 10.94
CA ARG A 129 -13.25 -4.88 9.91
C ARG A 129 -12.75 -6.17 10.57
N GLY A 130 -13.39 -7.30 10.26
CA GLY A 130 -13.00 -8.62 10.75
C GLY A 130 -13.82 -9.10 11.95
N TYR A 131 -13.33 -10.16 12.61
CA TYR A 131 -13.88 -10.74 13.83
C TYR A 131 -12.93 -10.45 14.99
N TRP A 132 -13.45 -10.25 16.20
CA TRP A 132 -12.69 -10.17 17.44
C TRP A 132 -12.96 -11.40 18.30
#